data_AF-A0A6B8REB4-F1
#
_entry.id   AF-A0A6B8REB4-F1
#
_cell.length_a   1.000
_cell.length_b   1.000
_cell.length_c   1.000
_cell.angle_alpha   90.00
_cell.angle_beta   90.00
_cell.angle_gamma   90.00
#
_symmetry.space_group_name_H-M   'P 1'
#
loop_
_entity.id
_entity.type
_entity.pdbx_description
1 polymer ?
#
loop_
_entity_poly.entity_id
_entity_poly.type
_entity_poly.pdbx_seq_one_letter_code
_entity_poly.pdbx_strand_id
1 'polypeptide(L)'
;MKSFFVILCFVILISACSKEVRAPKDSYEGHGSLWDVHVENSFVEKNGSRFFNIIYSYKGSNDELQEITHISFAQGTQLNSQIVNVFNNSHKDKLIAEGKYQEEEITRLGIIFDDLKHKNDKDFKIEFKSNDNDKDFDVFKVIESDRINLQIHWENNQEKHEESIEIKGK
;
A
#
# COMPACT_ATOMS: atom_id res chain seq x y z
N MET A 1 -33.82 1.41 -49.89
CA MET A 1 -33.23 0.67 -48.75
C MET A 1 -32.15 1.57 -48.17
N LYS A 2 -32.47 2.35 -47.14
CA LYS A 2 -32.46 2.01 -45.70
C LYS A 2 -31.04 1.97 -45.13
N SER A 3 -30.64 3.14 -44.62
CA SER A 3 -29.98 3.34 -43.32
C SER A 3 -28.79 2.44 -42.98
N PHE A 4 -27.58 2.92 -43.29
CA PHE A 4 -26.33 2.47 -42.64
C PHE A 4 -25.42 3.64 -42.26
N PHE A 5 -26.02 4.79 -41.95
CA PHE A 5 -25.34 6.02 -41.54
C PHE A 5 -25.88 6.52 -40.21
N VAL A 6 -25.97 5.63 -39.21
CA VAL A 6 -26.47 5.99 -37.88
C VAL A 6 -25.71 5.17 -36.83
N ILE A 7 -24.85 5.88 -36.08
CA ILE A 7 -24.28 5.49 -34.78
C ILE A 7 -23.16 4.44 -34.84
N LEU A 8 -21.99 4.87 -35.34
CA LEU A 8 -20.70 4.38 -34.84
C LEU A 8 -19.87 5.57 -34.32
N CYS A 9 -20.54 6.50 -33.64
CA CYS A 9 -19.94 7.69 -32.99
C CYS A 9 -20.02 7.64 -31.46
N PHE A 10 -20.27 6.47 -30.87
CA PHE A 10 -20.33 6.32 -29.40
C PHE A 10 -19.50 5.11 -28.94
N VAL A 11 -18.32 4.91 -29.51
CA VAL A 11 -17.20 4.46 -28.67
C VAL A 11 -16.63 5.73 -28.09
N ILE A 12 -17.37 6.31 -27.13
CA ILE A 12 -16.78 7.23 -26.17
C ILE A 12 -15.72 6.39 -25.49
N LEU A 13 -14.49 6.63 -25.93
CA LEU A 13 -13.31 6.70 -25.11
C LEU A 13 -13.72 7.08 -23.68
N ILE A 14 -14.02 6.07 -22.86
CA ILE A 14 -13.87 6.18 -21.42
C ILE A 14 -12.35 6.13 -21.23
N SER A 15 -11.70 7.20 -21.67
CA SER A 15 -10.44 7.64 -21.13
C SER A 15 -10.74 7.83 -19.66
N ALA A 16 -10.50 6.80 -18.86
CA ALA A 16 -10.24 6.97 -17.44
C ALA A 16 -8.96 7.80 -17.37
N CYS A 17 -9.10 9.10 -17.63
CA CYS A 17 -8.08 10.10 -17.34
C CYS A 17 -7.96 10.08 -15.82
N SER A 18 -7.03 9.28 -15.31
CA SER A 18 -6.56 9.42 -13.94
C SER A 18 -6.02 10.84 -13.83
N LYS A 19 -6.79 11.71 -13.18
CA LYS A 19 -6.35 13.08 -12.93
C LYS A 19 -5.43 13.01 -11.73
N GLU A 20 -4.15 13.20 -11.97
CA GLU A 20 -3.17 13.37 -10.90
C GLU A 20 -3.38 14.78 -10.33
N VAL A 21 -3.92 14.87 -9.12
CA VAL A 21 -4.08 16.14 -8.40
C VAL A 21 -2.99 16.17 -7.34
N ARG A 22 -1.95 16.97 -7.60
CA ARG A 22 -0.86 17.16 -6.64
C ARG A 22 -1.25 18.26 -5.66
N ALA A 23 -1.42 17.91 -4.38
CA ALA A 23 -1.41 18.89 -3.31
C ALA A 23 0.04 19.39 -3.09
N PRO A 24 0.28 20.47 -2.30
CA PRO A 24 1.60 21.05 -2.10
C PRO A 24 2.64 20.04 -1.59
N LYS A 25 3.91 20.39 -1.75
CA LYS A 25 5.14 19.59 -1.56
C LYS A 25 5.42 19.19 -0.09
N ASP A 26 4.41 19.18 0.75
CA ASP A 26 4.56 18.78 2.13
C ASP A 26 4.57 17.25 2.20
N SER A 27 5.45 16.72 3.06
CA SER A 27 5.59 15.29 3.28
C SER A 27 5.58 14.98 4.77
N TYR A 28 5.08 13.80 5.06
CA TYR A 28 5.03 13.19 6.37
C TYR A 28 6.15 12.16 6.47
N GLU A 29 6.95 12.27 7.53
CA GLU A 29 8.09 11.39 7.78
C GLU A 29 7.92 10.74 9.16
N GLY A 30 8.08 9.42 9.21
CA GLY A 30 8.13 8.64 10.44
C GLY A 30 9.42 7.85 10.49
N HIS A 31 10.04 7.77 11.67
CA HIS A 31 11.32 7.09 11.86
C HIS A 31 11.22 6.00 12.92
N GLY A 32 11.49 4.77 12.51
CA GLY A 32 11.73 3.62 13.37
C GLY A 32 13.21 3.25 13.47
N SER A 33 13.49 2.14 14.12
CA SER A 33 14.78 1.50 14.30
C SER A 33 15.29 0.86 13.01
N LEU A 34 14.45 0.08 12.32
CA LEU A 34 14.80 -0.59 11.06
C LEU A 34 13.98 -0.09 9.87
N TRP A 35 12.90 0.63 10.13
CA TRP A 35 12.02 1.11 9.09
C TRP A 35 11.85 2.62 9.16
N ASP A 36 11.82 3.27 8.00
CA ASP A 36 11.27 4.62 7.84
C ASP A 36 9.93 4.55 7.11
N VAL A 37 9.09 5.55 7.34
CA VAL A 37 7.86 5.75 6.60
C VAL A 37 7.83 7.14 6.01
N HIS A 38 7.46 7.21 4.73
CA HIS A 38 7.26 8.45 4.02
C HIS A 38 5.89 8.48 3.35
N VAL A 39 5.17 9.60 3.51
CA VAL A 39 3.90 9.86 2.84
C VAL A 39 3.94 11.25 2.20
N GLU A 40 3.71 11.31 0.90
CA GLU A 40 3.52 12.58 0.20
C GLU A 40 2.07 13.06 0.36
N ASN A 41 1.84 14.37 0.49
CA ASN A 41 0.50 14.93 0.36
C ASN A 41 0.06 14.98 -1.11
N SER A 42 0.02 13.81 -1.75
CA SER A 42 -0.34 13.66 -3.15
C SER A 42 -1.30 12.48 -3.31
N PHE A 43 -2.26 12.63 -4.22
CA PHE A 43 -3.21 11.56 -4.52
C PHE A 43 -3.55 11.49 -6.00
N VAL A 44 -4.02 10.31 -6.40
CA VAL A 44 -4.53 10.03 -7.74
C VAL A 44 -5.99 9.64 -7.61
N GLU A 45 -6.84 10.23 -8.44
CA GLU A 45 -8.23 9.80 -8.56
C GLU A 45 -8.36 8.70 -9.63
N LYS A 46 -8.90 7.54 -9.24
CA LYS A 46 -9.26 6.43 -10.14
C LYS A 46 -10.69 5.99 -9.83
N ASN A 47 -11.57 6.00 -10.84
CA ASN A 47 -12.97 5.57 -10.71
C ASN A 47 -13.73 6.23 -9.54
N GLY A 48 -13.48 7.52 -9.29
CA GLY A 48 -14.11 8.29 -8.20
C GLY A 48 -13.57 7.96 -6.79
N SER A 49 -12.57 7.10 -6.68
CA SER A 49 -11.84 6.84 -5.43
C SER A 49 -10.48 7.54 -5.47
N ARG A 50 -10.01 7.99 -4.29
CA ARG A 50 -8.70 8.63 -4.14
C ARG A 50 -7.70 7.63 -3.58
N PHE A 51 -6.50 7.66 -4.15
CA PHE A 51 -5.41 6.79 -3.77
C PHE A 51 -4.16 7.61 -3.48
N PHE A 52 -3.49 7.34 -2.37
CA PHE A 52 -2.19 7.90 -2.05
C PHE A 52 -1.21 6.78 -1.72
N ASN A 53 0.09 7.06 -1.75
CA ASN A 53 1.10 6.04 -1.48
C ASN A 53 1.74 6.26 -0.12
N ILE A 54 1.96 5.15 0.59
CA ILE A 54 2.84 5.09 1.75
C ILE A 54 4.09 4.32 1.31
N ILE A 55 5.25 4.90 1.54
CA ILE A 55 6.55 4.28 1.24
C ILE A 55 7.16 3.84 2.56
N TYR A 56 7.45 2.55 2.68
CA TYR A 56 8.22 1.98 3.78
C TYR A 56 9.63 1.68 3.31
N SER A 57 10.63 2.19 4.02
CA SER A 57 12.03 2.05 3.62
C SER A 57 12.80 1.27 4.68
N TYR A 58 13.39 0.14 4.30
CA TYR A 58 14.26 -0.64 5.18
C TYR A 58 15.63 0.02 5.32
N LYS A 59 16.08 0.24 6.56
CA LYS A 59 17.37 0.91 6.87
C LYS A 59 18.57 -0.03 6.77
N GLY A 60 18.37 -1.32 7.02
CA GLY A 60 19.43 -2.33 6.95
C GLY A 60 19.93 -2.55 5.52
N SER A 61 20.95 -3.37 5.36
CA SER A 61 21.52 -3.79 4.08
C SER A 61 20.56 -4.69 3.27
N ASN A 62 20.83 -4.85 1.97
CA ASN A 62 20.06 -5.78 1.14
C ASN A 62 20.24 -7.22 1.62
N ASP A 63 21.43 -7.59 2.09
CA ASP A 63 21.70 -8.94 2.60
C ASP A 63 20.85 -9.22 3.85
N GLU A 64 20.77 -8.27 4.79
CA GLU A 64 19.89 -8.37 5.97
C GLU A 64 18.41 -8.44 5.57
N LEU A 65 17.99 -7.71 4.53
CA LEU A 65 16.61 -7.80 4.02
C LEU A 65 16.29 -9.20 3.44
N GLN A 66 17.28 -9.88 2.84
CA GLN A 66 17.11 -11.25 2.32
C GLN A 66 16.99 -12.30 3.44
N GLU A 67 17.43 -11.99 4.66
CA GLU A 67 17.23 -12.85 5.82
C GLU A 67 15.81 -12.75 6.39
N ILE A 68 15.07 -11.69 6.05
CA ILE A 68 13.67 -11.54 6.43
C ILE A 68 12.81 -12.47 5.58
N THR A 69 12.04 -13.31 6.27
CA THR A 69 11.20 -14.34 5.64
C THR A 69 9.75 -13.89 5.44
N HIS A 70 9.31 -12.93 6.24
CA HIS A 70 7.97 -12.36 6.20
C HIS A 70 7.99 -10.91 6.73
N ILE A 71 7.21 -10.04 6.09
CA ILE A 71 6.93 -8.67 6.53
C ILE A 71 5.41 -8.45 6.43
N SER A 72 4.81 -7.81 7.41
CA SER A 72 3.44 -7.29 7.33
C SER A 72 3.43 -5.79 7.55
N PHE A 73 2.75 -5.06 6.67
CA PHE A 73 2.42 -3.64 6.85
C PHE A 73 0.94 -3.54 7.19
N ALA A 74 0.63 -3.27 8.45
CA ALA A 74 -0.73 -2.95 8.86
C ALA A 74 -0.98 -1.46 8.65
N GLN A 75 -2.05 -1.16 7.92
CA GLN A 75 -2.49 0.18 7.55
C GLN A 75 -4.00 0.20 7.73
N GLY A 76 -4.52 0.88 8.75
CA GLY A 76 -5.94 0.79 9.00
C GLY A 76 -6.49 1.93 9.78
N THR A 77 -7.71 2.32 9.44
CA THR A 77 -8.53 3.26 10.20
C THR A 77 -9.31 2.50 11.28
N GLN A 78 -10.00 3.21 12.19
CA GLN A 78 -10.89 2.54 13.16
C GLN A 78 -12.05 1.76 12.50
N LEU A 79 -12.31 1.96 11.20
CA LEU A 79 -13.42 1.31 10.50
C LEU A 79 -12.96 0.14 9.62
N ASN A 80 -11.74 0.18 9.08
CA ASN A 80 -11.17 -0.89 8.27
C ASN A 80 -9.65 -0.87 8.33
N SER A 81 -9.04 -2.04 8.54
CA SER A 81 -7.62 -2.24 8.35
C SER A 81 -7.32 -2.95 7.04
N GLN A 82 -6.12 -2.74 6.51
CA GLN A 82 -5.52 -3.48 5.42
C GLN A 82 -4.16 -3.95 5.91
N ILE A 83 -3.89 -5.26 5.80
CA ILE A 83 -2.62 -5.84 6.24
C ILE A 83 -1.89 -6.37 5.03
N VAL A 84 -0.95 -5.61 4.48
CA VAL A 84 -0.17 -6.07 3.34
C VAL A 84 0.91 -7.03 3.83
N ASN A 85 0.93 -8.27 3.35
CA ASN A 85 1.96 -9.24 3.69
C ASN A 85 2.97 -9.36 2.55
N VAL A 86 4.24 -9.52 2.89
CA VAL A 86 5.31 -9.78 1.94
C VAL A 86 6.09 -10.99 2.41
N PHE A 87 6.25 -12.00 1.57
CA PHE A 87 6.91 -13.25 1.94
C PHE A 87 8.14 -13.50 1.07
N ASN A 88 9.07 -14.30 1.60
CA ASN A 88 9.97 -15.04 0.73
C ASN A 88 9.30 -16.34 0.27
N ASN A 89 9.75 -16.89 -0.87
CA ASN A 89 9.13 -18.08 -1.46
C ASN A 89 9.13 -19.29 -0.50
N SER A 90 10.19 -19.50 0.27
CA SER A 90 10.26 -20.65 1.19
C SER A 90 9.25 -20.55 2.34
N HIS A 91 8.98 -19.35 2.87
CA HIS A 91 7.96 -19.12 3.88
C HIS A 91 6.57 -19.30 3.28
N LYS A 92 6.33 -18.80 2.07
CA LYS A 92 5.06 -19.01 1.34
C LYS A 92 4.79 -20.50 1.14
N ASP A 93 5.77 -21.24 0.62
CA ASP A 93 5.68 -22.69 0.38
C ASP A 93 5.38 -23.46 1.67
N LYS A 94 6.02 -23.07 2.79
CA LYS A 94 5.72 -23.62 4.11
C LYS A 94 4.26 -23.38 4.51
N LEU A 95 3.74 -22.16 4.37
CA LEU A 95 2.34 -21.85 4.70
C LEU A 95 1.35 -22.64 3.82
N ILE A 96 1.67 -22.83 2.54
CA ILE A 96 0.88 -23.67 1.62
C ILE A 96 0.89 -25.13 2.11
N ALA A 97 2.05 -25.69 2.42
CA ALA A 97 2.19 -27.07 2.90
C ALA A 97 1.44 -27.31 4.23
N GLU A 98 1.37 -26.28 5.08
CA GLU A 98 0.62 -26.32 6.35
C GLU A 98 -0.89 -26.06 6.20
N GLY A 99 -1.39 -25.78 4.98
CA GLY A 99 -2.79 -25.43 4.72
C GLY A 99 -3.21 -24.09 5.34
N LYS A 100 -2.24 -23.22 5.64
CA LYS A 100 -2.46 -21.91 6.26
C LYS A 100 -2.38 -20.75 5.28
N TYR A 101 -2.06 -21.02 4.02
CA TYR A 101 -2.08 -20.05 2.94
C TYR A 101 -3.46 -20.01 2.27
N GLN A 102 -4.04 -18.81 2.15
CA GLN A 102 -5.26 -18.56 1.38
C GLN A 102 -4.99 -17.45 0.37
N GLU A 103 -5.23 -17.75 -0.91
CA GLU A 103 -5.12 -16.79 -2.01
C GLU A 103 -6.49 -16.14 -2.18
N GLU A 104 -6.86 -15.20 -1.31
CA GLU A 104 -8.14 -14.48 -1.45
C GLU A 104 -8.03 -13.30 -2.43
N GLU A 105 -9.08 -13.13 -3.25
CA GLU A 105 -9.26 -11.97 -4.13
C GLU A 105 -9.33 -10.67 -3.31
N ILE A 106 -8.28 -9.85 -3.46
CA ILE A 106 -8.13 -8.38 -3.35
C ILE A 106 -9.39 -7.59 -2.91
N THR A 107 -10.02 -7.91 -1.78
CA THR A 107 -11.15 -7.08 -1.32
C THR A 107 -11.27 -6.86 0.17
N ARG A 108 -10.51 -7.53 1.05
CA ARG A 108 -10.29 -7.05 2.43
C ARG A 108 -9.14 -7.80 3.11
N LEU A 109 -8.32 -7.01 3.81
CA LEU A 109 -7.28 -7.43 4.76
C LEU A 109 -6.10 -8.23 4.20
N GLY A 110 -5.62 -7.82 3.03
CA GLY A 110 -4.18 -7.85 2.77
C GLY A 110 -3.73 -8.09 1.36
N ILE A 111 -2.89 -7.20 0.83
CA ILE A 111 -2.20 -7.47 -0.43
C ILE A 111 -1.02 -8.38 -0.08
N ILE A 112 -0.98 -9.58 -0.63
CA ILE A 112 0.19 -10.44 -0.52
C ILE A 112 1.15 -10.12 -1.68
N PHE A 113 2.38 -9.72 -1.37
CA PHE A 113 3.48 -9.58 -2.33
C PHE A 113 4.46 -10.74 -2.09
N ASP A 114 4.56 -11.68 -3.01
CA ASP A 114 5.39 -12.89 -2.79
C ASP A 114 6.89 -12.72 -3.08
N ASP A 115 7.39 -11.49 -3.28
CA ASP A 115 8.68 -11.25 -3.95
C ASP A 115 9.76 -10.55 -3.09
N LEU A 116 9.99 -10.97 -1.84
CA LEU A 116 11.18 -10.49 -1.08
C LEU A 116 12.50 -10.86 -1.78
N LYS A 117 12.59 -12.07 -2.33
CA LYS A 117 13.81 -12.58 -2.98
C LYS A 117 14.14 -11.88 -4.30
N HIS A 118 13.14 -11.29 -4.94
CA HIS A 118 13.28 -10.55 -6.19
C HIS A 118 13.24 -9.03 -5.99
N LYS A 119 13.06 -8.55 -4.76
CA LYS A 119 13.23 -7.14 -4.41
C LYS A 119 14.71 -6.81 -4.22
N ASN A 120 15.24 -6.07 -5.18
CA ASN A 120 16.56 -5.42 -5.08
C ASN A 120 16.49 -4.02 -4.43
N ASP A 121 15.27 -3.58 -4.10
CA ASP A 121 14.98 -2.27 -3.53
C ASP A 121 14.48 -2.43 -2.09
N LYS A 122 14.96 -1.55 -1.21
CA LYS A 122 14.59 -1.47 0.21
C LYS A 122 13.29 -0.72 0.42
N ASP A 123 12.77 -0.10 -0.63
CA ASP A 123 11.52 0.64 -0.60
C ASP A 123 10.33 -0.24 -0.99
N PHE A 124 9.29 -0.16 -0.16
CA PHE A 124 8.00 -0.82 -0.34
C PHE A 124 6.94 0.26 -0.49
N LYS A 125 6.56 0.52 -1.74
CA LYS A 125 5.51 1.47 -2.08
C LYS A 125 4.15 0.77 -2.08
N ILE A 126 3.29 1.16 -1.16
CA ILE A 126 1.95 0.58 -1.00
C ILE A 126 0.91 1.66 -1.28
N GLU A 127 -0.01 1.36 -2.20
CA GLU A 127 -1.12 2.24 -2.55
C GLU A 127 -2.27 2.06 -1.54
N PHE A 128 -2.65 3.14 -0.89
CA PHE A 128 -3.77 3.21 0.04
C PHE A 128 -4.99 3.83 -0.64
N LYS A 129 -6.13 3.16 -0.55
CA LYS A 129 -7.42 3.70 -1.00
C LYS A 129 -8.09 4.46 0.14
N SER A 130 -8.28 5.76 -0.02
CA SER A 130 -9.10 6.53 0.92
C SER A 130 -10.60 6.33 0.66
N ASN A 131 -11.37 6.27 1.74
CA ASN A 131 -12.84 6.33 1.70
C ASN A 131 -13.36 7.76 1.90
N ASP A 132 -12.46 8.74 2.05
CA ASP A 132 -12.80 10.14 2.25
C ASP A 132 -13.23 10.80 0.92
N ASN A 133 -14.46 11.31 0.93
CA ASN A 133 -15.10 11.98 -0.19
C ASN A 133 -15.16 13.51 -0.03
N ASP A 134 -14.46 14.07 0.97
CA ASP A 134 -14.42 15.50 1.21
C ASP A 134 -13.84 16.25 0.01
N LYS A 135 -14.38 17.44 -0.25
CA LYS A 135 -13.92 18.30 -1.37
C LYS A 135 -12.52 18.86 -1.11
N ASP A 136 -12.17 19.04 0.16
CA ASP A 136 -10.87 19.54 0.63
C ASP A 136 -9.99 18.38 1.11
N PHE A 137 -9.95 17.30 0.32
CA PHE A 137 -9.18 16.11 0.63
C PHE A 137 -7.71 16.44 0.84
N ASP A 138 -7.19 15.94 1.95
CA ASP A 138 -5.83 16.14 2.37
C ASP A 138 -5.34 14.83 3.02
N VAL A 139 -4.25 14.27 2.48
CA VAL A 139 -3.72 12.97 2.91
C VAL A 139 -3.33 13.02 4.40
N PHE A 140 -2.88 14.18 4.86
CA PHE A 140 -2.39 14.38 6.21
C PHE A 140 -3.53 14.41 7.21
N LYS A 141 -4.62 15.11 6.88
CA LYS A 141 -5.87 15.04 7.64
C LYS A 141 -6.38 13.60 7.73
N VAL A 142 -6.29 12.81 6.66
CA VAL A 142 -6.68 11.40 6.71
C VAL A 142 -5.80 10.61 7.66
N ILE A 143 -4.48 10.81 7.65
CA ILE A 143 -3.58 10.11 8.58
C ILE A 143 -3.85 10.52 10.04
N GLU A 144 -4.00 11.82 10.32
CA GLU A 144 -4.20 12.36 11.67
C GLU A 144 -5.60 12.06 12.24
N SER A 145 -6.65 12.29 11.44
CA SER A 145 -8.04 12.17 11.89
C SER A 145 -8.57 10.74 11.81
N ASP A 146 -8.09 9.97 10.83
CA ASP A 146 -8.69 8.69 10.45
C ASP A 146 -7.96 7.48 11.03
N ARG A 147 -7.03 7.67 11.96
CA ARG A 147 -6.52 6.59 12.80
C ARG A 147 -5.70 5.54 12.03
N ILE A 148 -4.98 5.93 10.97
CA ILE A 148 -4.05 5.01 10.27
C ILE A 148 -2.95 4.61 11.24
N ASN A 149 -3.09 3.42 11.83
CA ASN A 149 -2.03 2.85 12.64
C ASN A 149 -0.99 2.22 11.71
N LEU A 150 0.22 2.76 11.72
CA LEU A 150 1.34 2.22 10.96
C LEU A 150 2.11 1.25 11.85
N GLN A 151 1.86 -0.02 11.62
CA GLN A 151 2.62 -1.10 12.26
C GLN A 151 3.30 -1.93 11.20
N ILE A 152 4.56 -2.23 11.47
CA ILE A 152 5.38 -3.09 10.65
C ILE A 152 5.75 -4.29 11.51
N HIS A 153 5.35 -5.47 11.05
CA HIS A 153 5.77 -6.75 11.61
C HIS A 153 6.75 -7.40 10.67
N TRP A 154 7.78 -8.07 11.20
CA TRP A 154 8.64 -8.91 10.37
C TRP A 154 9.16 -10.12 11.14
N GLU A 155 9.49 -11.17 10.40
CA GLU A 155 10.03 -12.42 10.94
C GLU A 155 11.30 -12.84 10.20
N ASN A 156 12.38 -13.09 10.95
CA ASN A 156 13.61 -13.72 10.49
C ASN A 156 13.84 -15.01 11.29
N ASN A 157 14.01 -16.14 10.61
CA ASN A 157 14.40 -17.41 11.26
C ASN A 157 13.67 -17.73 12.59
N GLN A 158 12.35 -17.49 12.66
CA GLN A 158 11.44 -17.69 13.82
C GLN A 158 11.42 -16.59 14.90
N GLU A 159 12.25 -15.55 14.81
CA GLU A 159 12.12 -14.37 15.66
C GLU A 159 11.12 -13.39 15.07
N LYS A 160 10.20 -12.91 15.90
CA LYS A 160 9.16 -11.96 15.48
C LYS A 160 9.45 -10.59 16.05
N HIS A 161 9.33 -9.59 15.19
CA HIS A 161 9.55 -8.21 15.53
C HIS A 161 8.34 -7.37 15.19
N GLU A 162 8.16 -6.28 15.93
CA GLU A 162 7.11 -5.30 15.73
C GLU A 162 7.70 -3.91 15.91
N GLU A 163 7.32 -3.00 15.03
CA GLU A 163 7.60 -1.58 15.15
C GLU A 163 6.34 -0.77 14.85
N SER A 164 6.01 0.15 15.75
CA SER A 164 4.99 1.17 15.53
C SER A 164 5.69 2.50 15.28
N ILE A 165 5.37 3.15 14.16
CA ILE A 165 6.03 4.39 13.75
C ILE A 165 5.03 5.54 13.78
N GLU A 166 5.32 6.55 14.60
CA GLU A 166 4.61 7.81 14.58
C GLU A 166 5.15 8.69 13.44
N ILE A 167 4.24 9.23 12.64
CA ILE A 167 4.56 10.18 11.58
C ILE A 167 4.55 11.59 12.15
N LYS A 168 5.54 12.40 11.76
CA LYS A 168 5.61 13.83 12.08
C LYS A 168 5.58 14.67 10.81
N GLY A 169 4.77 15.73 10.83
CA GLY A 169 4.81 16.81 9.83
C GLY A 169 5.93 17.79 10.10
N LYS A 170 6.50 18.34 9.03
CA LYS A 170 7.42 19.49 9.07
C LYS A 170 6.66 20.79 8.90
#